data_AF-A5ZUZ0-F1
#
_entry.id   AF-A5ZUZ0-F1
#
_cell.length_a   1.000
_cell.length_b   1.000
_cell.length_c   1.000
_cell.angle_alpha   90.00
_cell.angle_beta   90.00
_cell.angle_gamma   90.00
#
_symmetry.space_group_name_H-M   'P 1'
#
loop_
_entity.id
_entity.type
_entity.pdbx_description
1 polymer ?
#
loop_
_entity_poly.entity_id
_entity_poly.type
_entity_poly.pdbx_seq_one_letter_code
_entity_poly.pdbx_strand_id
1 'polypeptide(L)'
;MHMDRVRVLLKNEAKTGKRREGTVIEILERVNKEIVGTFQRERDYGFILCDNQKFSKDIYISPKNSKGVRDGDKVVAEIIDYGNDRRKPEGKIAENLGSMNAPGTDILAIVKSFNIPSEFPVKVMNQAMRVPDHVQEADRDGRTDLTQLMTVTIDGEDAKDLDDAVSLTKEGIYIIWVCILQM
;
A
#
# COMPACT_ATOMS: atom_id res chain seq x y z
N MET A 1 -7.15 -4.04 -17.52
CA MET A 1 -7.43 -4.04 -16.07
C MET A 1 -7.75 -2.63 -15.65
N HIS A 2 -8.21 -2.47 -14.41
CA HIS A 2 -8.43 -1.14 -13.86
C HIS A 2 -7.09 -0.37 -13.85
N MET A 3 -7.11 0.88 -14.33
CA MET A 3 -5.95 1.75 -14.52
C MET A 3 -4.92 1.35 -15.60
N ASP A 4 -5.14 0.28 -16.37
CA ASP A 4 -4.27 -0.01 -17.52
C ASP A 4 -4.34 1.11 -18.56
N ARG A 5 -3.18 1.47 -19.11
CA ARG A 5 -3.09 2.38 -20.24
C ARG A 5 -3.29 1.59 -21.53
N VAL A 6 -4.34 1.91 -22.27
CA VAL A 6 -4.75 1.18 -23.48
C VAL A 6 -4.85 2.09 -24.68
N ARG A 7 -4.56 1.53 -25.86
CA ARG A 7 -4.82 2.16 -27.15
C ARG A 7 -6.19 1.72 -27.64
N VAL A 8 -7.02 2.68 -28.04
CA VAL A 8 -8.41 2.45 -28.43
C VAL A 8 -8.61 2.89 -29.88
N LEU A 9 -9.24 2.04 -30.69
CA LEU A 9 -9.77 2.39 -32.00
C LEU A 9 -11.20 2.90 -31.82
N LEU A 10 -11.44 4.17 -32.17
CA LEU A 10 -12.77 4.76 -32.13
C LEU A 10 -13.64 4.17 -33.25
N LYS A 11 -14.88 3.78 -32.94
CA LYS A 11 -15.84 3.43 -33.99
C LYS A 11 -16.36 4.72 -34.63
N ASN A 12 -16.13 4.89 -35.92
CA ASN A 12 -16.66 6.01 -36.69
C ASN A 12 -18.16 5.80 -36.91
N GLU A 13 -18.98 6.42 -36.07
CA GLU A 13 -20.24 7.10 -36.38
C GLU A 13 -20.90 7.45 -35.04
N ALA A 14 -20.61 8.64 -34.53
CA ALA A 14 -21.44 9.21 -33.48
C ALA A 14 -22.78 9.60 -34.13
N LYS A 15 -23.73 8.65 -34.18
CA LYS A 15 -25.14 9.00 -34.40
C LYS A 15 -25.54 9.99 -33.31
N THR A 16 -26.09 11.13 -33.72
CA THR A 16 -26.47 12.25 -32.88
C THR A 16 -27.22 11.74 -31.63
N GLY A 17 -26.66 11.96 -30.45
CA GLY A 17 -27.23 11.54 -29.16
C GLY A 17 -26.67 10.26 -28.53
N LYS A 18 -25.78 9.50 -29.18
CA LYS A 18 -25.09 8.35 -28.55
C LYS A 18 -23.67 8.68 -28.10
N ARG A 19 -23.26 8.12 -26.94
CA ARG A 19 -21.90 8.24 -26.40
C ARG A 19 -20.89 7.60 -27.37
N ARG A 20 -19.68 8.17 -27.45
CA ARG A 20 -18.58 7.62 -28.25
C ARG A 20 -18.16 6.27 -27.69
N GLU A 21 -18.12 5.26 -28.54
CA GLU A 21 -17.64 3.93 -28.23
C GLU A 21 -16.33 3.65 -28.98
N GLY A 22 -15.49 2.78 -28.43
CA GLY A 22 -14.25 2.37 -29.04
C GLY A 22 -13.86 0.95 -28.64
N THR A 23 -13.03 0.32 -29.45
CA THR A 23 -12.50 -1.03 -29.21
C THR A 23 -11.05 -0.93 -28.79
N VAL A 24 -10.67 -1.57 -27.69
CA VAL A 24 -9.27 -1.67 -27.26
C VAL A 24 -8.51 -2.52 -28.27
N ILE A 25 -7.48 -1.95 -28.90
CA ILE A 25 -6.64 -2.63 -29.89
C ILE A 25 -5.31 -3.08 -29.31
N GLU A 26 -4.81 -2.40 -28.28
CA GLU A 26 -3.49 -2.65 -27.72
C GLU A 26 -3.45 -2.18 -26.25
N ILE A 27 -2.66 -2.86 -25.42
CA ILE A 27 -2.40 -2.46 -24.03
C ILE A 27 -0.97 -1.94 -23.98
N LEU A 28 -0.81 -0.65 -23.67
CA LEU A 28 0.48 0.04 -23.70
C LEU A 28 1.23 -0.15 -22.38
N GLU A 29 0.52 -0.11 -21.26
CA GLU A 29 1.11 -0.24 -19.93
C GLU A 29 0.09 -0.89 -18.98
N ARG A 30 0.54 -1.93 -18.26
CA ARG A 30 -0.26 -2.57 -17.22
C ARG A 30 0.24 -2.12 -15.86
N VAL A 31 -0.69 -1.62 -15.05
CA VAL A 31 -0.38 -1.06 -13.73
C VAL A 31 -0.17 -2.16 -12.69
N ASN A 32 -0.96 -3.24 -12.76
CA ASN A 32 -0.89 -4.32 -11.78
C ASN A 32 -0.15 -5.53 -12.36
N LYS A 33 1.13 -5.64 -12.00
CA LYS A 33 1.94 -6.84 -12.28
C LYS A 33 1.83 -7.89 -11.16
N GLU A 34 1.57 -7.42 -9.95
CA GLU A 34 1.44 -8.25 -8.76
C GLU A 34 -0.02 -8.35 -8.34
N ILE A 35 -0.40 -9.53 -7.85
CA ILE A 35 -1.74 -9.83 -7.38
C ILE A 35 -1.63 -10.59 -6.06
N VAL A 36 -2.44 -10.16 -5.11
CA VAL A 36 -2.62 -10.86 -3.84
C VAL A 36 -3.79 -11.82 -3.93
N GLY A 37 -3.59 -13.03 -3.42
CA GLY A 37 -4.63 -14.04 -3.39
C GLY A 37 -4.26 -15.24 -2.53
N THR A 38 -5.11 -16.25 -2.57
CA THR A 38 -4.93 -17.49 -1.82
C THR A 38 -4.43 -18.58 -2.75
N PHE A 39 -3.34 -19.24 -2.38
CA PHE A 39 -2.82 -20.36 -3.13
C PHE A 39 -3.68 -21.61 -2.87
N GLN A 40 -4.22 -22.18 -3.93
CA GLN A 40 -4.93 -23.45 -3.93
C GLN A 40 -4.12 -24.48 -4.71
N ARG A 41 -3.73 -25.57 -4.07
CA ARG A 41 -2.96 -26.64 -4.67
C ARG A 41 -3.86 -27.71 -5.26
N GLU A 42 -3.58 -28.11 -6.48
CA GLU A 42 -4.27 -29.17 -7.21
C GLU A 42 -3.24 -30.19 -7.69
N ARG A 43 -3.14 -31.38 -7.07
CA ARG A 43 -2.19 -32.47 -7.42
C ARG A 43 -0.78 -31.96 -7.81
N ASP A 44 -0.58 -31.72 -9.11
CA ASP A 44 0.68 -31.35 -9.76
C ASP A 44 0.76 -29.88 -10.21
N TYR A 45 -0.16 -29.00 -9.82
CA TYR A 45 -0.10 -27.56 -10.09
C TYR A 45 -0.87 -26.78 -9.02
N GLY A 46 -0.95 -25.46 -9.15
CA GLY A 46 -1.78 -24.65 -8.27
C GLY A 46 -2.48 -23.54 -9.02
N PHE A 47 -3.45 -22.94 -8.34
CA PHE A 47 -4.10 -21.71 -8.75
C PHE A 47 -4.01 -20.68 -7.64
N ILE A 48 -4.10 -19.41 -8.01
CA ILE A 48 -4.32 -18.34 -7.06
C ILE A 48 -5.73 -17.81 -7.24
N LEU A 49 -6.49 -17.89 -6.17
CA LEU A 49 -7.78 -17.24 -6.03
C LEU A 49 -7.52 -15.78 -5.66
N CYS A 50 -7.75 -14.88 -6.61
CA CYS A 50 -7.49 -13.45 -6.42
C CYS A 50 -8.48 -12.85 -5.41
N ASP A 51 -7.98 -12.05 -4.47
CA ASP A 51 -8.85 -11.34 -3.52
C ASP A 51 -9.64 -10.21 -4.18
N ASN A 52 -9.02 -9.58 -5.18
CA ASN A 52 -9.63 -8.47 -5.89
C ASN A 52 -10.64 -8.97 -6.91
N GLN A 53 -11.93 -8.79 -6.64
CA GLN A 53 -13.03 -9.20 -7.53
C GLN A 53 -12.97 -8.60 -8.94
N LYS A 54 -12.23 -7.49 -9.14
CA LYS A 54 -11.98 -6.92 -10.49
C LYS A 54 -11.15 -7.88 -11.36
N PHE A 55 -10.52 -8.88 -10.73
CA PHE A 55 -9.73 -9.92 -11.37
C PHE A 55 -10.44 -11.27 -11.19
N SER A 56 -11.36 -11.56 -12.11
CA SER A 56 -12.22 -12.75 -12.03
C SER A 56 -11.59 -14.05 -12.55
N LYS A 57 -10.34 -14.01 -13.04
CA LYS A 57 -9.65 -15.18 -13.58
C LYS A 57 -8.65 -15.72 -12.56
N ASP A 58 -8.75 -17.00 -12.23
CA ASP A 58 -7.72 -17.70 -11.46
C ASP A 58 -6.39 -17.68 -12.22
N ILE A 59 -5.30 -17.48 -11.48
CA ILE A 59 -3.95 -17.48 -12.04
C ILE A 59 -3.36 -18.87 -11.87
N TYR A 60 -3.03 -19.51 -12.99
CA TYR A 60 -2.33 -20.78 -13.01
C TYR A 60 -0.88 -20.62 -12.53
N ILE A 61 -0.47 -21.48 -11.61
CA ILE A 61 0.90 -21.55 -11.08
C ILE A 61 1.46 -22.93 -11.37
N SER A 62 2.51 -22.99 -12.18
CA SER A 62 3.24 -24.23 -12.44
C SER A 62 4.04 -24.67 -11.19
N PRO A 63 4.37 -25.96 -11.04
CA PRO A 63 5.18 -26.46 -9.91
C PRO A 63 6.51 -25.77 -9.73
N LYS A 64 7.15 -25.38 -10.84
CA LYS A 64 8.44 -24.68 -10.83
C LYS A 64 8.31 -23.28 -10.22
N ASN A 65 7.13 -22.68 -10.32
CA ASN A 65 6.83 -21.32 -9.92
C ASN A 65 6.10 -21.22 -8.58
N SER A 66 5.74 -22.35 -7.94
CA SER A 66 4.99 -22.37 -6.68
C SER A 66 5.84 -22.09 -5.44
N LYS A 67 7.18 -22.12 -5.56
CA LYS A 67 8.14 -21.92 -4.45
C LYS A 67 7.86 -22.77 -3.19
N GLY A 68 7.15 -23.90 -3.31
CA GLY A 68 6.81 -24.76 -2.17
C GLY A 68 5.79 -24.17 -1.19
N VAL A 69 5.01 -23.17 -1.63
CA VAL A 69 3.90 -22.59 -0.85
C VAL A 69 2.89 -23.69 -0.46
N ARG A 70 2.33 -23.57 0.74
CA ARG A 70 1.32 -24.51 1.25
C ARG A 70 -0.07 -24.15 0.74
N ASP A 71 -0.91 -25.17 0.63
CA ASP A 71 -2.32 -24.95 0.31
C ASP A 71 -3.00 -24.08 1.37
N GLY A 72 -3.76 -23.07 0.96
CA GLY A 72 -4.42 -22.11 1.84
C GLY A 72 -3.56 -20.93 2.30
N ASP A 73 -2.28 -20.88 1.94
CA ASP A 73 -1.43 -19.72 2.22
C ASP A 73 -1.83 -18.52 1.35
N LYS A 74 -1.69 -17.33 1.94
CA LYS A 74 -1.82 -16.05 1.28
C LYS A 74 -0.51 -15.69 0.59
N VAL A 75 -0.61 -15.28 -0.67
CA VAL A 75 0.58 -15.06 -1.51
C VAL A 75 0.44 -13.81 -2.36
N VAL A 76 1.60 -13.26 -2.73
CA VAL A 76 1.74 -12.30 -3.82
C VAL A 76 2.26 -13.05 -5.04
N ALA A 77 1.55 -12.96 -6.15
CA ALA A 77 1.97 -13.51 -7.43
C ALA A 77 2.23 -12.43 -8.47
N GLU A 78 3.29 -12.61 -9.23
CA GLU A 78 3.58 -11.83 -10.41
C GLU A 78 3.00 -12.54 -11.64
N ILE A 79 2.21 -11.85 -12.45
CA ILE A 79 1.69 -12.40 -13.70
C ILE A 79 2.80 -12.42 -14.76
N ILE A 80 3.05 -13.60 -15.33
CA ILE A 80 4.03 -13.79 -16.40
C ILE A 80 3.32 -13.78 -17.77
N ASP A 81 2.15 -14.41 -17.85
CA ASP A 81 1.31 -14.44 -19.06
C ASP A 81 -0.12 -14.11 -18.64
N TYR A 82 -0.72 -13.10 -19.27
CA TYR A 82 -2.10 -12.70 -18.98
C TYR A 82 -3.14 -13.63 -19.63
N GLY A 83 -2.69 -14.60 -20.42
CA GLY A 83 -3.54 -15.55 -21.12
C GLY A 83 -4.37 -14.88 -22.21
N ASN A 84 -5.40 -15.59 -22.67
CA ASN A 84 -6.37 -15.09 -23.66
C ASN A 84 -7.76 -15.70 -23.37
N ASP A 85 -8.68 -15.63 -24.32
CA ASP A 85 -10.04 -16.20 -24.13
C ASP A 85 -10.05 -17.73 -23.99
N ARG A 86 -8.98 -18.42 -24.42
CA ARG A 86 -8.84 -19.87 -24.37
C ARG A 86 -7.87 -20.36 -23.29
N ARG A 87 -6.96 -19.50 -22.81
CA ARG A 87 -5.91 -19.86 -21.84
C ARG A 87 -6.03 -19.00 -20.59
N LYS A 88 -6.05 -19.65 -19.41
CA LYS A 88 -5.97 -18.95 -18.11
C LYS A 88 -4.64 -18.18 -18.00
N PRO A 89 -4.60 -17.06 -17.26
CA PRO A 89 -3.36 -16.37 -16.97
C PRO A 89 -2.39 -17.28 -16.19
N GLU A 90 -1.10 -17.12 -16.41
CA GLU A 90 -0.02 -17.84 -15.73
C GLU A 90 0.84 -16.86 -14.93
N GLY A 91 1.20 -17.27 -13.71
CA GLY A 91 2.01 -16.47 -12.81
C GLY A 91 3.10 -17.25 -12.10
N LYS A 92 3.85 -16.54 -11.28
CA LYS A 92 4.80 -17.10 -10.31
C LYS A 92 4.61 -16.48 -8.94
N ILE A 93 4.91 -17.25 -7.91
CA ILE A 93 4.92 -16.74 -6.54
C ILE A 93 6.09 -15.77 -6.38
N ALA A 94 5.78 -14.51 -6.10
CA ALA A 94 6.75 -13.51 -5.70
C ALA A 94 7.08 -13.70 -4.22
N GLU A 95 6.05 -13.72 -3.37
CA GLU A 95 6.16 -13.69 -1.90
C GLU A 95 5.08 -14.58 -1.25
N ASN A 96 5.43 -15.28 -0.16
CA ASN A 96 4.48 -15.98 0.70
C ASN A 96 4.24 -15.15 1.96
N LEU A 97 3.01 -14.69 2.16
CA LEU A 97 2.60 -13.87 3.30
C LEU A 97 2.26 -14.72 4.53
N GLY A 98 2.04 -16.03 4.34
CA GLY A 98 1.72 -17.00 5.40
C GLY A 98 0.29 -17.52 5.32
N SER A 99 -0.13 -18.28 6.34
CA SER A 99 -1.46 -18.87 6.39
C SER A 99 -2.54 -17.79 6.45
N MET A 100 -3.64 -17.95 5.71
CA MET A 100 -4.79 -17.03 5.76
C MET A 100 -5.33 -16.82 7.19
N ASN A 101 -5.16 -17.80 8.08
CA ASN A 101 -5.65 -17.75 9.46
C ASN A 101 -4.61 -17.23 10.46
N ALA A 102 -3.40 -16.87 10.01
CA ALA A 102 -2.36 -16.37 10.88
C ALA A 102 -2.56 -14.86 11.17
N PRO A 103 -2.45 -14.42 12.44
CA PRO A 103 -2.58 -13.00 12.81
C PRO A 103 -1.63 -12.11 11.99
N GLY A 104 -2.15 -11.00 11.44
CA GLY A 104 -1.38 -10.01 10.68
C GLY A 104 -1.20 -10.32 9.19
N THR A 105 -1.54 -11.53 8.73
CA THR A 105 -1.47 -11.90 7.30
C THR A 105 -2.51 -11.14 6.47
N ASP A 106 -3.67 -10.89 7.06
CA ASP A 106 -4.74 -10.07 6.51
C ASP A 106 -4.30 -8.61 6.28
N ILE A 107 -3.62 -8.02 7.26
CA ILE A 107 -3.08 -6.66 7.16
C ILE A 107 -2.04 -6.60 6.04
N LEU A 108 -1.07 -7.52 6.03
CA LEU A 108 -0.03 -7.58 4.99
C LEU A 108 -0.63 -7.76 3.58
N ALA A 109 -1.66 -8.61 3.46
CA ALA A 109 -2.38 -8.82 2.21
C ALA A 109 -3.03 -7.53 1.70
N ILE A 110 -3.67 -6.76 2.59
CA ILE A 110 -4.28 -5.47 2.24
C ILE A 110 -3.19 -4.48 1.81
N VAL A 111 -2.13 -4.31 2.61
CA VAL A 111 -1.00 -3.42 2.32
C VAL A 111 -0.44 -3.70 0.92
N LYS A 112 -0.19 -4.97 0.59
CA LYS A 112 0.31 -5.39 -0.73
C LYS A 112 -0.72 -5.21 -1.84
N SER A 113 -2.01 -5.52 -1.60
CA SER A 113 -3.08 -5.39 -2.60
C SER A 113 -3.29 -3.94 -3.05
N PHE A 114 -3.13 -2.99 -2.13
CA PHE A 114 -3.18 -1.56 -2.43
C PHE A 114 -1.83 -0.97 -2.83
N ASN A 115 -0.78 -1.79 -2.92
CA ASN A 115 0.59 -1.36 -3.21
C ASN A 115 1.05 -0.20 -2.29
N ILE A 116 0.69 -0.29 -1.00
CA ILE A 116 1.09 0.68 0.01
C ILE A 116 2.58 0.45 0.30
N PRO A 117 3.44 1.47 0.17
CA PRO A 117 4.85 1.33 0.54
C PRO A 117 4.98 0.93 2.00
N SER A 118 5.53 -0.26 2.25
CA SER A 118 5.73 -0.80 3.60
C SER A 118 7.18 -0.66 4.09
N GLU A 119 8.10 -0.30 3.21
CA GLU A 119 9.52 -0.18 3.53
C GLU A 119 10.02 1.23 3.25
N PHE A 120 10.81 1.77 4.18
CA PHE A 120 11.50 3.04 4.00
C PHE A 120 12.78 2.83 3.20
N PRO A 121 13.11 3.72 2.23
CA PRO A 121 14.38 3.63 1.52
C PRO A 121 15.59 3.69 2.46
N VAL A 122 16.64 2.93 2.16
CA VAL A 122 17.88 2.87 2.97
C VAL A 122 18.45 4.27 3.26
N LYS A 123 18.37 5.19 2.30
CA LYS A 123 18.82 6.58 2.49
C LYS A 123 18.05 7.31 3.59
N VAL A 124 16.73 7.10 3.67
CA VAL A 124 15.85 7.70 4.68
C VAL A 124 16.18 7.11 6.05
N MET A 125 16.30 5.78 6.14
CA MET A 125 16.69 5.12 7.39
C MET A 125 18.07 5.58 7.90
N ASN A 126 19.04 5.70 7.00
CA ASN A 126 20.38 6.19 7.35
C ASN A 126 20.37 7.64 7.83
N GLN A 127 19.48 8.48 7.30
CA GLN A 127 19.31 9.85 7.79
C GLN A 127 18.66 9.84 9.18
N ALA A 128 17.58 9.09 9.37
CA ALA A 128 16.88 8.98 10.65
C ALA A 128 17.81 8.48 11.77
N MET A 129 18.64 7.48 11.52
CA MET A 129 19.60 6.94 12.50
C MET A 129 20.69 7.94 12.93
N ARG A 130 20.87 9.04 12.19
CA ARG A 130 21.85 10.09 12.54
C ARG A 130 21.24 11.20 13.40
N VAL A 131 19.92 11.22 13.56
CA VAL A 131 19.24 12.20 14.41
C VAL A 131 19.53 11.86 15.86
N PRO A 132 20.06 12.81 16.66
CA PRO A 132 20.26 12.60 18.10
C PRO A 132 18.94 12.29 18.82
N ASP A 133 19.02 11.54 19.92
CA ASP A 133 17.87 11.21 20.78
C ASP A 133 17.44 12.37 21.71
N HIS A 134 18.13 13.51 21.64
CA HIS A 134 17.84 14.70 22.41
C HIS A 134 18.09 15.97 21.59
N VAL A 135 17.33 17.02 21.90
CA VAL A 135 17.45 18.35 21.28
C VAL A 135 18.84 18.94 21.58
N GLN A 136 19.58 19.30 20.54
CA GLN A 136 20.91 19.91 20.67
C GLN A 136 20.79 21.41 21.01
N GLU A 137 21.86 22.01 21.55
CA GLU A 137 21.89 23.45 21.82
C GLU A 137 21.71 24.28 20.53
N ALA A 138 22.32 23.84 19.44
CA ALA A 138 22.20 24.50 18.14
C ALA A 138 20.76 24.51 17.61
N ASP A 139 19.93 23.51 17.95
CA ASP A 139 18.54 23.44 17.51
C ASP A 139 17.64 24.50 18.19
N ARG A 140 18.11 25.05 19.33
CA ARG A 140 17.40 26.07 20.10
C ARG A 140 17.69 27.49 19.62
N ASP A 141 18.71 27.68 18.79
CA ASP A 141 19.11 29.02 18.35
C ASP A 141 17.98 29.70 17.57
N GLY A 142 17.73 30.97 17.90
CA GLY A 142 16.63 31.75 17.34
C GLY A 142 15.20 31.33 17.74
N ARG A 143 15.03 30.38 18.66
CA ARG A 143 13.71 29.95 19.17
C ARG A 143 13.38 30.59 20.52
N THR A 144 12.10 30.88 20.75
CA THR A 144 11.60 31.29 22.07
C THR A 144 11.60 30.09 23.01
N ASP A 145 12.25 30.22 24.17
CA ASP A 145 12.23 29.18 25.20
C ASP A 145 10.91 29.21 25.98
N LEU A 146 10.11 28.15 25.82
CA LEU A 146 8.84 27.93 26.53
C LEU A 146 8.91 26.73 27.48
N THR A 147 10.10 26.22 27.81
CA THR A 147 10.26 25.00 28.63
C THR A 147 9.72 25.13 30.05
N GLN A 148 9.55 26.35 30.56
CA GLN A 148 8.95 26.62 31.88
C GLN A 148 7.42 26.78 31.83
N LEU A 149 6.82 26.82 30.64
CA LEU A 149 5.38 26.93 30.48
C LEU A 149 4.73 25.57 30.73
N MET A 150 3.79 25.49 31.69
CA MET A 150 3.03 24.27 31.94
C MET A 150 2.21 23.88 30.71
N THR A 151 2.67 22.84 30.02
CA THR A 151 2.17 22.44 28.70
C THR A 151 1.87 20.94 28.74
N VAL A 152 0.73 20.54 28.17
CA VAL A 152 0.26 19.15 28.17
C VAL A 152 -0.14 18.71 26.77
N THR A 153 -0.06 17.41 26.49
CA THR A 153 -0.69 16.77 25.32
C THR A 153 -1.90 15.96 25.81
N ILE A 154 -2.88 15.70 24.94
CA ILE A 154 -4.11 14.98 25.29
C ILE A 154 -4.38 13.96 24.18
N ASP A 155 -3.84 12.76 24.36
CA ASP A 155 -3.80 11.72 23.35
C ASP A 155 -4.32 10.38 23.88
N GLY A 156 -4.58 9.43 22.98
CA GLY A 156 -4.93 8.06 23.35
C GLY A 156 -3.78 7.33 24.05
N GLU A 157 -4.10 6.34 24.89
CA GLU A 157 -3.10 5.57 25.66
C GLU A 157 -2.03 4.90 24.78
N ASP A 158 -2.41 4.49 23.56
CA ASP A 158 -1.52 3.83 22.61
C ASP A 158 -0.81 4.79 21.63
N ALA A 159 -1.03 6.11 21.75
CA ALA A 159 -0.41 7.10 20.86
C ALA A 159 1.10 7.18 21.08
N LYS A 160 1.86 7.29 19.99
CA LYS A 160 3.34 7.36 20.03
C LYS A 160 3.90 8.61 19.34
N ASP A 161 3.06 9.27 18.58
CA ASP A 161 3.28 10.45 17.76
C ASP A 161 2.50 11.61 18.37
N LEU A 162 3.14 12.32 19.32
CA LEU A 162 2.57 13.48 20.00
C LEU A 162 2.95 14.75 19.22
N ASP A 163 2.05 15.20 18.35
CA ASP A 163 2.33 16.29 17.41
C ASP A 163 1.95 17.67 17.95
N ASP A 164 1.04 17.75 18.91
CA ASP A 164 0.55 19.00 19.47
C ASP A 164 0.55 19.04 20.99
N ALA A 165 0.67 20.26 21.53
CA ALA A 165 0.62 20.49 22.95
C ALA A 165 -0.05 21.83 23.25
N VAL A 166 -0.78 21.89 24.36
CA VAL A 166 -1.56 23.06 24.75
C VAL A 166 -1.16 23.58 26.12
N SER A 167 -1.22 24.89 26.28
CA SER A 167 -1.09 25.56 27.58
C SER A 167 -2.11 26.68 27.71
N LEU A 168 -2.56 26.91 28.94
CA LEU A 168 -3.53 27.94 29.29
C LEU A 168 -3.03 28.70 30.52
N THR A 169 -2.86 30.01 30.39
CA THR A 169 -2.58 30.91 31.52
C THR A 169 -3.68 31.97 31.65
N LYS A 170 -3.82 32.53 32.85
CA LYS A 170 -4.80 33.59 33.15
C LYS A 170 -4.10 34.78 33.80
N GLU A 171 -3.96 35.85 33.05
CA GLU A 171 -3.33 37.11 33.46
C GLU A 171 -4.28 38.28 33.17
N GLY A 172 -5.40 38.34 33.90
CA GLY A 172 -6.51 39.26 33.61
C GLY A 172 -7.36 38.84 32.40
N ILE A 173 -6.72 38.32 31.36
CA ILE A 173 -7.31 37.62 30.21
C ILE A 173 -6.79 36.18 30.15
N TYR A 174 -7.46 35.31 29.38
CA TYR A 174 -6.94 33.99 29.08
C TYR A 174 -5.98 34.06 27.90
N ILE A 175 -4.82 33.41 28.04
CA ILE A 175 -3.85 33.21 26.95
C ILE A 175 -3.75 31.72 26.69
N ILE A 176 -3.96 31.32 25.45
CA ILE A 176 -3.86 29.93 25.00
C ILE A 176 -2.65 29.82 24.07
N TRP A 177 -1.77 28.87 24.37
CA TRP A 177 -0.68 28.45 23.49
C TRP A 177 -1.04 27.12 22.86
N VAL A 178 -0.84 27.04 21.54
CA VAL A 178 -0.91 25.79 20.77
C VAL A 178 0.46 25.59 20.13
N CYS A 179 1.19 24.61 20.63
CA CYS A 179 2.51 24.21 20.14
C CYS A 179 2.33 23.05 19.17
N ILE A 180 2.95 23.12 17.99
CA ILE A 180 2.88 22.07 16.98
C ILE A 180 4.30 21.62 16.66
N LEU A 181 4.49 20.31 16.55
CA LEU A 181 5.74 19.71 16.12
C LEU A 181 6.05 20.14 14.69
N GLN A 182 7.22 20.75 14.51
CA GLN A 182 7.68 21.14 13.19
C GLN A 182 8.49 19.99 12.59
N MET A 183 7.98 19.42 11.49
CA MET A 183 8.67 18.44 10.66
C MET A 183 9.76 19.07 9.79
#